data_AF-A0A7C3KZB6-F1
#
_entry.id   AF-A0A7C3KZB6-F1
#
_cell.length_a   1.000
_cell.length_b   1.000
_cell.length_c   1.000
_cell.angle_alpha   90.00
_cell.angle_beta   90.00
_cell.angle_gamma   90.00
#
_symmetry.space_group_name_H-M   'P 1'
#
loop_
_entity.id
_entity.type
_entity.pdbx_description
1 polymer ?
#
loop_
_entity_poly.entity_id
_entity_poly.type
_entity_poly.pdbx_seq_one_letter_code
_entity_poly.pdbx_strand_id
1 'polypeptide(L)'
;MSDASRSLRLLEEVIRMVPEENQRLRNYLSALRESLEQDDKEAAKTREMIAEYEAAYEKLTSPANRVGVFMTMLEDEVALIAVGDTEFVASVDPNLQADELKAGVRVKVNDAYAVVGVLPPHSGGQVLKVSEVLEQGRLRVSQDPSGSVGRVVSRAAAIEDATIRPGDEVRIGPNFKVALEHYPQAETREYFYEEVQEISWDSIGGQDEAIELIRNTIEYPLLHPEVFERFDKKPIKGILLYGPPGCGKTLIGKATAHNVA
;
A
#
# COMPACT_ATOMS: atom_id res chain seq x y z
N MET A 1 19.96 37.61 -26.40
CA MET A 1 20.45 38.91 -25.86
C MET A 1 19.47 39.33 -24.77
N SER A 2 19.93 39.57 -23.55
CA SER A 2 19.04 39.87 -22.41
C SER A 2 18.29 41.19 -22.62
N ASP A 3 17.11 41.30 -22.03
CA ASP A 3 16.29 42.52 -22.06
C ASP A 3 17.02 43.70 -21.39
N ALA A 4 17.83 43.42 -20.36
CA ALA A 4 18.70 44.39 -19.68
C ALA A 4 19.75 45.02 -20.62
N SER A 5 20.34 44.24 -21.53
CA SER A 5 21.29 44.74 -22.54
C SER A 5 20.64 45.65 -23.58
N ARG A 6 19.32 45.51 -23.79
CA ARG A 6 18.55 46.40 -24.67
C ARG A 6 18.23 47.71 -23.96
N SER A 7 17.81 47.64 -22.69
CA SER A 7 17.53 48.82 -21.86
C SER A 7 18.75 49.71 -21.64
N LEU A 8 19.94 49.13 -21.41
CA LEU A 8 21.18 49.88 -21.27
C LEU A 8 21.57 50.60 -22.57
N ARG A 9 21.42 49.94 -23.72
CA ARG A 9 21.69 50.54 -25.04
C ARG A 9 20.73 51.69 -25.36
N LEU A 10 19.45 51.53 -25.07
CA LEU A 10 18.46 52.60 -25.22
C LEU A 10 18.78 53.78 -24.29
N LEU A 11 19.21 53.51 -23.06
CA LEU A 11 19.63 54.54 -22.12
C LEU A 11 20.87 55.30 -22.61
N GLU A 12 21.86 54.61 -23.20
CA GLU A 12 23.04 55.25 -23.81
C GLU A 12 22.67 56.16 -24.98
N GLU A 13 21.72 55.75 -25.84
CA GLU A 13 21.21 56.61 -26.90
C GLU A 13 20.50 57.85 -26.32
N VAL A 14 19.68 57.68 -25.28
CA VAL A 14 19.01 58.79 -24.60
C VAL A 14 20.02 59.75 -23.98
N ILE A 15 21.07 59.25 -23.32
CA ILE A 15 22.13 60.08 -22.73
C ILE A 15 22.85 60.92 -23.81
N ARG A 16 23.09 60.35 -24.99
CA ARG A 16 23.71 61.06 -26.12
C ARG A 16 22.84 62.18 -26.72
N MET A 17 21.52 62.05 -26.60
CA MET A 17 20.56 63.05 -27.11
C MET A 17 20.29 64.20 -26.11
N VAL A 18 20.74 64.09 -24.86
CA VAL A 18 20.47 65.10 -23.82
C VAL A 18 21.49 66.25 -23.86
N PRO A 19 21.02 67.52 -24.00
CA PRO A 19 21.89 68.71 -24.00
C PRO A 19 22.74 68.83 -22.73
N GLU A 20 23.94 69.42 -22.87
CA GLU A 20 24.92 69.59 -21.79
C GLU A 20 24.40 70.43 -20.61
N GLU A 21 23.46 71.35 -20.88
CA GLU A 21 22.98 72.35 -19.91
C GLU A 21 22.04 71.77 -18.84
N ASN A 22 21.47 70.57 -19.04
CA ASN A 22 20.51 69.97 -18.10
C ASN A 22 21.19 69.01 -17.11
N GLN A 23 21.91 69.58 -16.15
CA GLN A 23 22.67 68.84 -15.13
C GLN A 23 21.80 67.88 -14.30
N ARG A 24 20.56 68.28 -13.98
CA ARG A 24 19.63 67.45 -13.19
C ARG A 24 19.28 66.16 -13.93
N LEU A 25 18.92 66.27 -15.21
CA LEU A 25 18.58 65.10 -16.03
C LEU A 25 19.78 64.17 -16.21
N ARG A 26 20.99 64.72 -16.42
CA ARG A 26 22.22 63.92 -16.50
C ARG A 26 22.52 63.15 -15.20
N ASN A 27 22.26 63.76 -14.04
CA ASN A 27 22.42 63.08 -12.75
C ASN A 27 21.43 61.92 -12.59
N TYR A 28 20.15 62.10 -12.94
CA TYR A 28 19.16 61.02 -12.90
C TYR A 28 19.48 59.89 -13.88
N LEU A 29 19.90 60.21 -15.11
CA LEU A 29 20.28 59.19 -16.10
C LEU A 29 21.54 58.43 -15.69
N SER A 30 22.47 59.10 -15.02
CA SER A 30 23.68 58.45 -14.47
C SER A 30 23.35 57.52 -13.30
N ALA A 31 22.45 57.94 -12.39
CA ALA A 31 21.95 57.10 -11.31
C ALA A 31 21.15 55.89 -11.85
N LEU A 32 20.33 56.10 -12.88
CA LEU A 32 19.60 55.01 -13.54
C LEU A 32 20.54 54.03 -14.24
N ARG A 33 21.61 54.52 -14.89
CA ARG A 33 22.64 53.68 -15.49
C ARG A 33 23.31 52.82 -14.42
N GLU A 34 23.73 53.43 -13.31
CA GLU A 34 24.39 52.72 -12.21
C GLU A 34 23.48 51.65 -11.60
N SER A 35 22.18 51.96 -11.42
CA SER A 35 21.18 50.98 -10.96
C SER A 35 21.02 49.82 -11.94
N LEU A 36 20.88 50.08 -13.25
CA LEU A 36 20.74 49.02 -14.25
C LEU A 36 22.00 48.17 -14.41
N GLU A 37 23.19 48.78 -14.28
CA GLU A 37 24.46 48.07 -14.25
C GLU A 37 24.58 47.17 -13.01
N GLN A 38 24.05 47.62 -11.87
CA GLN A 38 24.00 46.83 -10.63
C GLN A 38 23.02 45.66 -10.77
N ASP A 39 21.83 45.91 -11.30
CA ASP A 39 20.80 44.88 -11.53
C ASP A 39 21.29 43.81 -12.52
N ASP A 40 21.98 44.19 -13.59
CA ASP A 40 22.53 43.22 -14.55
C ASP A 40 23.66 42.38 -13.95
N LYS A 41 24.53 42.99 -13.12
CA LYS A 41 25.54 42.27 -12.34
C LYS A 41 24.91 41.29 -11.35
N GLU A 42 23.85 41.70 -10.66
CA GLU A 42 23.14 40.86 -9.71
C GLU A 42 22.46 39.69 -10.44
N ALA A 43 21.74 39.96 -11.52
CA ALA A 43 21.11 38.94 -12.34
C ALA A 43 22.13 37.97 -12.97
N ALA A 44 23.32 38.45 -13.36
CA ALA A 44 24.39 37.59 -13.84
C ALA A 44 24.90 36.65 -12.75
N LYS A 45 25.12 37.16 -11.53
CA LYS A 45 25.51 36.33 -10.37
C LYS A 45 24.45 35.30 -10.02
N THR A 46 23.17 35.69 -9.99
CA THR A 46 22.07 34.75 -9.72
C THR A 46 22.03 33.63 -10.76
N ARG A 47 22.21 33.96 -12.05
CA ARG A 47 22.27 32.96 -13.13
C ARG A 47 23.46 32.01 -12.98
N GLU A 48 24.63 32.54 -12.59
CA GLU A 48 25.82 31.72 -12.35
C GLU A 48 25.62 30.77 -11.17
N MET A 49 25.07 31.26 -10.04
CA MET A 49 24.73 30.41 -8.90
C MET A 49 23.73 29.31 -9.28
N ILE A 50 22.64 29.64 -10.00
CA ILE A 50 21.65 28.65 -10.45
C ILE A 50 22.32 27.58 -11.31
N ALA A 51 23.16 27.96 -12.28
CA ALA A 51 23.87 27.02 -13.13
C ALA A 51 24.82 26.10 -12.33
N GLU A 52 25.50 26.64 -11.30
CA GLU A 52 26.35 25.87 -10.40
C GLU A 52 25.52 24.87 -9.56
N TYR A 53 24.38 25.31 -9.02
CA TYR A 53 23.44 24.44 -8.30
C TYR A 53 22.89 23.33 -9.20
N GLU A 54 22.46 23.65 -10.43
CA GLU A 54 21.97 22.67 -11.40
C GLU A 54 23.03 21.64 -11.77
N ALA A 55 24.29 22.07 -11.99
CA ALA A 55 25.39 21.16 -12.30
C ALA A 55 25.73 20.23 -11.12
N ALA A 56 25.71 20.76 -9.89
CA ALA A 56 25.89 19.96 -8.69
C ALA A 56 24.77 18.93 -8.50
N TYR A 57 23.52 19.34 -8.76
CA TYR A 57 22.33 18.50 -8.73
C TYR A 57 22.40 17.36 -9.76
N GLU A 58 22.76 17.66 -11.02
CA GLU A 58 22.90 16.65 -12.07
C GLU A 58 23.96 15.60 -11.71
N LYS A 59 25.07 16.03 -11.10
CA LYS A 59 26.11 15.11 -10.62
C LYS A 59 25.61 14.20 -9.50
N LEU A 60 24.82 14.72 -8.56
CA LEU A 60 24.23 13.95 -7.46
C LEU A 60 23.12 13.00 -7.91
N THR A 61 22.50 13.27 -9.06
CA THR A 61 21.43 12.45 -9.67
C THR A 61 21.93 11.54 -10.80
N SER A 62 23.21 11.65 -11.16
CA SER A 62 23.89 10.82 -12.17
C SER A 62 23.95 9.32 -11.76
N PRO A 63 24.03 8.37 -12.72
CA PRO A 63 23.73 6.98 -12.44
C PRO A 63 24.83 6.23 -11.66
N ALA A 64 24.62 6.12 -10.35
CA ALA A 64 24.97 4.99 -9.48
C ALA A 64 23.75 4.70 -8.58
N ASN A 65 22.63 4.34 -9.21
CA ASN A 65 21.31 4.38 -8.58
C ASN A 65 21.00 3.08 -7.85
N ARG A 66 21.05 3.14 -6.52
CA ARG A 66 20.52 2.09 -5.65
C ARG A 66 19.00 2.17 -5.66
N VAL A 67 18.36 1.03 -5.44
CA VAL A 67 16.90 0.94 -5.32
C VAL A 67 16.56 0.78 -3.84
N GLY A 68 15.77 1.70 -3.32
CA GLY A 68 15.20 1.64 -1.98
C GLY A 68 13.68 1.47 -1.99
N VAL A 69 13.12 1.33 -0.80
CA VAL A 69 11.69 1.35 -0.52
C VAL A 69 11.42 2.52 0.43
N PHE A 70 10.50 3.40 0.07
CA PHE A 70 10.05 4.50 0.93
C PHE A 70 9.20 3.96 2.08
N MET A 71 9.48 4.36 3.31
CA MET A 71 8.75 3.90 4.49
C MET A 71 7.76 4.96 4.98
N THR A 72 8.26 6.15 5.35
CA THR A 72 7.44 7.27 5.84
C THR A 72 8.20 8.58 5.73
N MET A 73 7.47 9.68 5.64
CA MET A 73 8.02 11.02 5.89
C MET A 73 8.25 11.21 7.40
N LEU A 74 9.35 11.85 7.79
CA LEU A 74 9.64 12.20 9.17
C LEU A 74 9.47 13.71 9.40
N GLU A 75 10.09 14.52 8.54
CA GLU A 75 10.04 15.99 8.54
C GLU A 75 9.94 16.48 7.08
N ASP A 76 9.87 17.81 6.86
CA ASP A 76 9.96 18.36 5.50
C ASP A 76 11.29 17.97 4.86
N GLU A 77 11.23 17.39 3.64
CA GLU A 77 12.39 16.90 2.88
C GLU A 77 13.25 15.82 3.58
N VAL A 78 12.80 15.23 4.69
CA VAL A 78 13.48 14.12 5.38
C VAL A 78 12.55 12.92 5.54
N ALA A 79 12.97 11.78 5.00
CA ALA A 79 12.20 10.55 5.02
C ALA A 79 12.98 9.36 5.58
N LEU A 80 12.24 8.40 6.11
CA LEU A 80 12.76 7.07 6.43
C LEU A 80 12.64 6.19 5.18
N ILE A 81 13.76 5.62 4.75
CA ILE A 81 13.82 4.67 3.64
C ILE A 81 14.49 3.37 4.07
N ALA A 82 14.23 2.29 3.34
CA ALA A 82 14.95 1.04 3.47
C ALA A 82 15.69 0.70 2.17
N VAL A 83 16.97 0.37 2.27
CA VAL A 83 17.78 -0.12 1.15
C VAL A 83 18.28 -1.51 1.52
N GLY A 84 17.70 -2.54 0.91
CA GLY A 84 17.83 -3.91 1.41
C GLY A 84 17.18 -4.04 2.80
N ASP A 85 17.86 -4.66 3.76
CA ASP A 85 17.34 -4.85 5.13
C ASP A 85 17.68 -3.69 6.08
N THR A 86 18.48 -2.72 5.62
CA THR A 86 18.95 -1.58 6.42
C THR A 86 18.07 -0.35 6.19
N GLU A 87 17.79 0.37 7.28
CA GLU A 87 17.03 1.63 7.27
C GLU A 87 17.97 2.83 7.29
N PHE A 88 17.59 3.89 6.57
CA PHE A 88 18.31 5.15 6.49
C PHE A 88 17.35 6.30 6.66
N VAL A 89 17.77 7.31 7.42
CA VAL A 89 17.16 8.64 7.37
C VAL A 89 17.81 9.37 6.20
N ALA A 90 17.00 9.71 5.21
CA ALA A 90 17.44 10.22 3.92
C ALA A 90 16.80 11.57 3.63
N SER A 91 17.57 12.48 3.02
CA SER A 91 16.98 13.66 2.41
C SER A 91 16.20 13.28 1.15
N VAL A 92 15.14 14.02 0.89
CA VAL A 92 14.27 13.88 -0.27
C VAL A 92 14.49 15.08 -1.17
N ASP A 93 14.66 14.82 -2.46
CA ASP A 93 14.76 15.85 -3.48
C ASP A 93 13.53 16.79 -3.46
N PRO A 94 13.70 18.12 -3.32
CA PRO A 94 12.60 19.07 -3.31
C PRO A 94 11.74 19.06 -4.60
N ASN A 95 12.30 18.57 -5.71
CA ASN A 95 11.58 18.47 -6.97
C ASN A 95 10.63 17.26 -7.02
N LEU A 96 10.69 16.35 -6.04
CA LEU A 96 9.79 15.21 -5.97
C LEU A 96 8.42 15.64 -5.43
N GLN A 97 7.36 15.22 -6.11
CA GLN A 97 6.00 15.46 -5.63
C GLN A 97 5.70 14.57 -4.42
N ALA A 98 5.32 15.19 -3.29
CA ALA A 98 5.01 14.49 -2.05
C ALA A 98 3.91 13.43 -2.23
N ASP A 99 2.97 13.64 -3.15
CA ASP A 99 1.88 12.70 -3.44
C ASP A 99 2.36 11.36 -4.04
N GLU A 100 3.54 11.33 -4.67
CA GLU A 100 4.15 10.11 -5.20
C GLU A 100 4.88 9.30 -4.13
N LEU A 101 5.22 9.93 -3.00
CA LEU A 101 5.99 9.34 -1.90
C LEU A 101 5.06 8.70 -0.87
N LYS A 102 4.67 7.45 -1.16
CA LYS A 102 3.84 6.65 -0.28
C LYS A 102 4.58 5.42 0.25
N ALA A 103 4.20 4.96 1.44
CA ALA A 103 4.79 3.78 2.07
C ALA A 103 4.74 2.57 1.10
N GLY A 104 5.89 1.93 0.89
CA GLY A 104 6.05 0.78 -0.01
C GLY A 104 6.44 1.12 -1.46
N VAL A 105 6.45 2.40 -1.84
CA VAL A 105 6.90 2.83 -3.18
C VAL A 105 8.41 2.60 -3.35
N ARG A 106 8.81 2.20 -4.55
CA ARG A 106 10.23 2.04 -4.89
C ARG A 106 10.83 3.41 -5.20
N VAL A 107 11.99 3.69 -4.62
CA VAL A 107 12.69 4.96 -4.80
C VAL A 107 14.09 4.76 -5.37
N LYS A 108 14.53 5.72 -6.18
CA LYS A 108 15.93 5.86 -6.60
C LYS A 108 16.69 6.55 -5.49
N VAL A 109 17.82 5.96 -5.15
CA VAL A 109 18.67 6.40 -4.06
C VAL A 109 20.07 6.61 -4.61
N ASN A 110 20.65 7.80 -4.40
CA ASN A 110 22.02 8.08 -4.82
C ASN A 110 23.06 7.52 -3.82
N ASP A 111 24.34 7.74 -4.07
CA ASP A 111 25.42 7.24 -3.19
C ASP A 111 25.43 7.88 -1.79
N ALA A 112 24.80 9.04 -1.63
CA ALA A 112 24.61 9.71 -0.34
C ALA A 112 23.33 9.24 0.40
N TYR A 113 22.65 8.22 -0.12
CA TYR A 113 21.36 7.72 0.34
C TYR A 113 20.19 8.71 0.22
N ALA A 114 20.32 9.80 -0.52
CA ALA A 114 19.23 10.73 -0.78
C ALA A 114 18.25 10.15 -1.80
N VAL A 115 16.96 10.41 -1.59
CA VAL A 115 15.87 10.03 -2.49
C VAL A 115 15.79 11.03 -3.63
N VAL A 116 16.09 10.58 -4.85
CA VAL A 116 16.20 11.44 -6.06
C VAL A 116 15.12 11.11 -7.10
N GLY A 117 14.23 10.17 -6.81
CA GLY A 117 13.27 9.71 -7.80
C GLY A 117 12.35 8.60 -7.29
N VAL A 118 11.17 8.50 -7.89
CA VAL A 118 10.29 7.34 -7.75
C VAL A 118 10.51 6.36 -8.91
N LEU A 119 10.40 5.07 -8.63
CA LEU A 119 10.45 3.98 -9.60
C LEU A 119 9.09 3.30 -9.73
N PRO A 120 8.76 2.77 -10.92
CA PRO A 120 7.57 1.95 -11.09
C PRO A 120 7.55 0.75 -10.12
N PRO A 121 6.36 0.32 -9.71
CA PRO A 121 6.21 -0.87 -8.88
C PRO A 121 6.77 -2.10 -9.59
N HIS A 122 7.26 -3.06 -8.81
CA HIS A 122 7.73 -4.34 -9.29
C HIS A 122 6.79 -5.45 -8.81
N SER A 123 6.39 -6.34 -9.71
CA SER A 123 5.44 -7.43 -9.45
C SER A 123 6.07 -8.67 -8.82
N GLY A 124 7.39 -8.85 -8.91
CA GLY A 124 8.09 -9.96 -8.25
C GLY A 124 8.38 -9.67 -6.77
N GLY A 125 8.39 -10.73 -5.96
CA GLY A 125 8.67 -10.68 -4.53
C GLY A 125 8.32 -12.00 -3.86
N GLN A 126 8.64 -12.12 -2.57
CA GLN A 126 8.22 -13.28 -1.78
C GLN A 126 6.77 -13.10 -1.34
N VAL A 127 5.96 -14.14 -1.44
CA VAL A 127 4.59 -14.17 -0.91
C VAL A 127 4.60 -14.94 0.41
N LEU A 128 4.04 -14.35 1.46
CA LEU A 128 3.94 -14.93 2.80
C LEU A 128 2.50 -14.94 3.28
N LYS A 129 2.16 -15.91 4.12
CA LYS A 129 0.84 -15.97 4.76
C LYS A 129 0.78 -15.02 5.95
N VAL A 130 -0.36 -14.37 6.10
CA VAL A 130 -0.70 -13.55 7.27
C VAL A 130 -1.13 -14.48 8.38
N SER A 131 -0.32 -14.54 9.44
CA SER A 131 -0.62 -15.30 10.65
C SER A 131 -1.49 -14.50 11.63
N GLU A 132 -1.30 -13.18 11.67
CA GLU A 132 -2.03 -12.29 12.58
C GLU A 132 -2.11 -10.89 11.98
N VAL A 133 -3.24 -10.21 12.21
CA VAL A 133 -3.41 -8.79 11.89
C VAL A 133 -3.24 -8.00 13.19
N LEU A 134 -2.25 -7.12 13.23
CA LEU A 134 -1.90 -6.33 14.40
C LEU A 134 -2.49 -4.92 14.30
N GLU A 135 -2.43 -4.18 15.39
CA GLU A 135 -2.83 -2.77 15.43
C GLU A 135 -2.00 -1.90 14.47
N GLN A 136 -2.58 -0.76 14.07
CA GLN A 136 -1.96 0.25 13.21
C GLN A 136 -1.55 -0.30 11.83
N GLY A 137 -2.33 -1.22 11.27
CA GLY A 137 -2.08 -1.75 9.93
C GLY A 137 -0.83 -2.63 9.81
N ARG A 138 -0.27 -3.12 10.92
CA ARG A 138 0.85 -4.08 10.90
C ARG A 138 0.34 -5.51 10.71
N LEU A 139 1.16 -6.36 10.12
CA LEU A 139 0.86 -7.76 9.85
C LEU A 139 1.98 -8.64 10.40
N ARG A 140 1.62 -9.75 11.04
CA ARG A 140 2.57 -10.84 11.30
C ARG A 140 2.49 -11.83 10.16
N VAL A 141 3.59 -12.04 9.46
CA VAL A 141 3.69 -12.92 8.29
C VAL A 141 4.66 -14.07 8.53
N SER A 142 4.37 -15.26 8.02
CA SER A 142 5.23 -16.44 8.16
C SER A 142 5.34 -17.24 6.85
N GLN A 143 6.45 -17.97 6.70
CA GLN A 143 6.61 -18.97 5.65
C GLN A 143 5.96 -20.31 6.03
N ASP A 144 5.95 -20.64 7.32
CA ASP A 144 5.41 -21.89 7.84
C ASP A 144 3.93 -21.72 8.23
N PRO A 145 3.04 -22.67 7.84
CA PRO A 145 1.68 -22.79 8.36
C PRO A 145 1.55 -22.75 9.89
N SER A 146 2.57 -23.20 10.63
CA SER A 146 2.55 -23.19 12.10
C SER A 146 2.68 -21.78 12.71
N GLY A 147 3.13 -20.79 11.94
CA GLY A 147 3.32 -19.41 12.41
C GLY A 147 4.48 -19.22 13.41
N SER A 148 5.24 -20.28 13.71
CA SER A 148 6.25 -20.30 14.78
C SER A 148 7.41 -19.32 14.54
N VAL A 149 7.81 -19.13 13.27
CA VAL A 149 8.82 -18.16 12.84
C VAL A 149 8.14 -17.13 11.95
N GLY A 150 7.64 -16.06 12.56
CA GLY A 150 6.97 -14.96 11.88
C GLY A 150 7.76 -13.66 11.95
N ARG A 151 7.55 -12.78 10.98
CA ARG A 151 8.07 -11.41 10.92
C ARG A 151 6.93 -10.41 10.98
N VAL A 152 7.14 -9.28 11.62
CA VAL A 152 6.19 -8.17 11.59
C VAL A 152 6.55 -7.23 10.45
N VAL A 153 5.56 -6.88 9.64
CA VAL A 153 5.69 -5.96 8.50
C VAL A 153 4.59 -4.89 8.54
N SER A 154 4.87 -3.72 7.99
CA SER A 154 3.88 -2.67 7.78
C SER A 154 3.16 -2.88 6.45
N ARG A 155 1.94 -2.34 6.30
CA ARG A 155 1.26 -2.28 5.00
C ARG A 155 1.79 -1.14 4.14
N ALA A 156 1.92 -1.38 2.84
CA ALA A 156 2.07 -0.31 1.87
C ALA A 156 0.76 0.45 1.72
N ALA A 157 0.85 1.71 1.27
CA ALA A 157 -0.33 2.54 0.99
C ALA A 157 -1.28 1.88 -0.02
N ALA A 158 -0.77 1.05 -0.93
CA ALA A 158 -1.57 0.33 -1.92
C ALA A 158 -2.57 -0.67 -1.32
N ILE A 159 -2.32 -1.15 -0.10
CA ILE A 159 -3.16 -2.14 0.61
C ILE A 159 -3.57 -1.66 2.01
N GLU A 160 -3.48 -0.36 2.26
CA GLU A 160 -3.80 0.23 3.56
C GLU A 160 -5.27 0.01 3.91
N ASP A 161 -6.16 0.30 2.96
CA ASP A 161 -7.62 0.13 3.09
C ASP A 161 -8.10 -1.32 2.88
N ALA A 162 -7.20 -2.25 2.54
CA ALA A 162 -7.57 -3.64 2.28
C ALA A 162 -7.99 -4.35 3.57
N THR A 163 -9.12 -5.07 3.53
CA THR A 163 -9.56 -5.92 4.63
C THR A 163 -8.81 -7.25 4.58
N ILE A 164 -7.68 -7.31 5.29
CA ILE A 164 -6.81 -8.49 5.38
C ILE A 164 -7.21 -9.32 6.59
N ARG A 165 -7.25 -10.65 6.44
CA ARG A 165 -7.55 -11.62 7.50
C ARG A 165 -6.40 -12.60 7.70
N PRO A 166 -6.28 -13.24 8.88
CA PRO A 166 -5.38 -14.38 9.03
C PRO A 166 -5.71 -15.48 8.01
N GLY A 167 -4.67 -16.03 7.37
CA GLY A 167 -4.78 -16.98 6.26
C GLY A 167 -4.54 -16.36 4.88
N ASP A 168 -4.84 -15.07 4.72
CA ASP A 168 -4.56 -14.34 3.49
C ASP A 168 -3.06 -14.33 3.17
N GLU A 169 -2.74 -14.09 1.91
CA GLU A 169 -1.37 -13.99 1.44
C GLU A 169 -1.03 -12.54 1.11
N VAL A 170 0.21 -12.15 1.38
CA VAL A 170 0.73 -10.82 1.05
C VAL A 170 2.08 -10.93 0.38
N ARG A 171 2.31 -10.08 -0.62
CA ARG A 171 3.61 -9.95 -1.27
C ARG A 171 4.48 -9.01 -0.47
N ILE A 172 5.66 -9.46 -0.06
CA ILE A 172 6.61 -8.70 0.73
C ILE A 172 7.65 -8.04 -0.20
N GLY A 173 7.96 -6.79 0.11
CA GLY A 173 9.03 -6.05 -0.56
C GLY A 173 10.42 -6.64 -0.28
N PRO A 174 11.43 -6.29 -1.09
CA PRO A 174 12.79 -6.81 -0.94
C PRO A 174 13.46 -6.41 0.39
N ASN A 175 12.90 -5.43 1.09
CA ASN A 175 13.34 -5.01 2.42
C ASN A 175 12.77 -5.86 3.56
N PHE A 176 11.87 -6.80 3.27
CA PHE A 176 11.19 -7.64 4.25
C PHE A 176 10.47 -6.88 5.38
N LYS A 177 10.15 -5.60 5.18
CA LYS A 177 9.53 -4.71 6.18
C LYS A 177 8.15 -4.22 5.75
N VAL A 178 7.83 -4.28 4.46
CA VAL A 178 6.56 -3.77 3.91
C VAL A 178 5.86 -4.85 3.08
N ALA A 179 4.57 -5.04 3.34
CA ALA A 179 3.66 -5.79 2.49
C ALA A 179 3.11 -4.88 1.39
N LEU A 180 3.37 -5.23 0.13
CA LEU A 180 3.10 -4.40 -1.04
C LEU A 180 1.75 -4.71 -1.70
N GLU A 181 1.36 -5.98 -1.71
CA GLU A 181 0.13 -6.47 -2.33
C GLU A 181 -0.55 -7.51 -1.44
N HIS A 182 -1.87 -7.59 -1.54
CA HIS A 182 -2.72 -8.51 -0.81
C HIS A 182 -3.39 -9.46 -1.79
N TYR A 183 -3.34 -10.75 -1.47
CA TYR A 183 -4.05 -11.81 -2.16
C TYR A 183 -4.99 -12.46 -1.14
N PRO A 184 -6.30 -12.20 -1.23
CA PRO A 184 -7.25 -12.86 -0.36
C PRO A 184 -7.15 -14.37 -0.60
N GLN A 185 -7.01 -15.15 0.47
CA GLN A 185 -7.08 -16.59 0.30
C GLN A 185 -8.54 -16.89 -0.07
N ALA A 186 -8.78 -17.35 -1.29
CA ALA A 186 -10.04 -18.02 -1.57
C ALA A 186 -10.10 -19.15 -0.55
N GLU A 187 -11.11 -19.13 0.34
CA GLU A 187 -11.41 -20.33 1.12
C GLU A 187 -11.67 -21.42 0.07
N THR A 188 -10.64 -22.19 -0.26
CA THR A 188 -10.81 -23.55 -0.75
C THR A 188 -11.35 -24.28 0.45
N ARG A 189 -12.63 -24.02 0.77
CA ARG A 189 -13.49 -25.08 1.24
C ARG A 189 -13.39 -26.09 0.12
N GLU A 190 -12.46 -27.01 0.24
CA GLU A 190 -12.72 -28.36 -0.20
C GLU A 190 -14.00 -28.75 0.54
N TYR A 191 -15.13 -28.33 -0.03
CA TYR A 191 -16.34 -29.09 0.08
C TYR A 191 -15.89 -30.45 -0.43
N PHE A 192 -15.67 -31.38 0.49
CA PHE A 192 -15.90 -32.77 0.18
C PHE A 192 -17.37 -32.82 -0.25
N TYR A 193 -17.62 -32.51 -1.52
CA TYR A 193 -18.78 -33.00 -2.21
C TYR A 193 -18.52 -34.52 -2.33
N GLU A 194 -18.61 -35.24 -1.22
CA GLU A 194 -19.21 -36.55 -1.35
C GLU A 194 -20.60 -36.23 -1.89
N GLU A 195 -20.88 -36.61 -3.14
CA GLU A 195 -22.23 -36.61 -3.66
C GLU A 195 -23.13 -37.16 -2.55
N VAL A 196 -24.05 -36.33 -2.05
CA VAL A 196 -25.00 -36.77 -1.03
C VAL A 196 -25.80 -37.85 -1.73
N GLN A 197 -25.47 -39.10 -1.43
CA GLN A 197 -26.21 -40.24 -1.98
C GLN A 197 -27.68 -40.03 -1.62
N GLU A 198 -28.56 -40.24 -2.59
CA GLU A 198 -30.02 -40.15 -2.42
C GLU A 198 -30.49 -41.30 -1.52
N ILE A 199 -30.32 -41.12 -0.21
CA ILE A 199 -30.66 -42.10 0.82
C ILE A 199 -31.93 -41.60 1.50
N SER A 200 -33.06 -42.23 1.21
CA SER A 200 -34.31 -41.97 1.94
C SER A 200 -34.26 -42.58 3.33
N TRP A 201 -35.09 -42.08 4.24
CA TRP A 201 -35.23 -42.64 5.59
C TRP A 201 -35.61 -44.12 5.59
N ASP A 202 -36.36 -44.58 4.58
CA ASP A 202 -36.82 -45.96 4.44
C ASP A 202 -35.69 -46.96 4.19
N SER A 203 -34.51 -46.48 3.78
CA SER A 203 -33.34 -47.31 3.57
C SER A 203 -32.56 -47.63 4.87
N ILE A 204 -32.96 -47.03 6.00
CA ILE A 204 -32.30 -47.21 7.30
C ILE A 204 -33.16 -48.12 8.18
N GLY A 205 -32.72 -49.37 8.37
CA GLY A 205 -33.43 -50.33 9.21
C GLY A 205 -33.11 -50.20 10.71
N GLY A 206 -34.15 -50.29 11.55
CA GLY A 206 -34.01 -50.49 13.00
C GLY A 206 -33.52 -49.26 13.79
N GLN A 207 -33.69 -48.06 13.24
CA GLN A 207 -33.24 -46.79 13.84
C GLN A 207 -34.37 -45.77 13.97
N ASP A 208 -35.62 -46.24 14.08
CA ASP A 208 -36.83 -45.40 14.04
C ASP A 208 -36.79 -44.28 15.09
N GLU A 209 -36.36 -44.58 16.33
CA GLU A 209 -36.22 -43.59 17.40
C GLU A 209 -35.20 -42.50 17.07
N ALA A 210 -34.06 -42.88 16.49
CA ALA A 210 -33.00 -41.94 16.11
C ALA A 210 -33.45 -41.07 14.93
N ILE A 211 -34.13 -41.65 13.94
CA ILE A 211 -34.70 -40.94 12.80
C ILE A 211 -35.73 -39.93 13.27
N GLU A 212 -36.68 -40.32 14.12
CA GLU A 212 -37.72 -39.43 14.65
C GLU A 212 -37.11 -38.27 15.44
N LEU A 213 -36.10 -38.55 16.27
CA LEU A 213 -35.39 -37.51 17.02
C LEU A 213 -34.71 -36.49 16.09
N ILE A 214 -34.04 -36.96 15.03
CA ILE A 214 -33.37 -36.10 14.05
C ILE A 214 -34.40 -35.25 13.30
N ARG A 215 -35.51 -35.84 12.86
CA ARG A 215 -36.60 -35.09 12.21
C ARG A 215 -37.13 -33.98 13.12
N ASN A 216 -37.47 -34.31 14.36
CA ASN A 216 -37.93 -33.36 15.39
C ASN A 216 -36.93 -32.23 15.67
N THR A 217 -35.64 -32.52 15.54
CA THR A 217 -34.55 -31.61 15.92
C THR A 217 -34.04 -30.74 14.78
N ILE A 218 -34.08 -31.23 13.54
CA ILE A 218 -33.54 -30.55 12.35
C ILE A 218 -34.64 -30.20 11.36
N GLU A 219 -35.44 -31.19 10.95
CA GLU A 219 -36.43 -31.03 9.87
C GLU A 219 -37.58 -30.09 10.31
N TYR A 220 -38.19 -30.33 11.47
CA TYR A 220 -39.31 -29.50 11.95
C TYR A 220 -38.95 -28.01 12.17
N PRO A 221 -37.79 -27.65 12.78
CA PRO A 221 -37.39 -26.24 12.88
C PRO A 221 -37.20 -25.54 11.53
N LEU A 222 -36.79 -26.28 10.50
CA LEU A 222 -36.60 -25.74 9.15
C LEU A 222 -37.93 -25.63 8.39
N LEU A 223 -38.84 -26.57 8.59
CA LEU A 223 -40.17 -26.56 7.97
C LEU A 223 -41.14 -25.57 8.64
N HIS A 224 -40.97 -25.28 9.93
CA HIS A 224 -41.89 -24.44 10.73
C HIS A 224 -41.17 -23.37 11.56
N PRO A 225 -40.34 -22.50 10.96
CA PRO A 225 -39.57 -21.49 11.69
C PRO A 225 -40.46 -20.55 12.53
N GLU A 226 -41.65 -20.22 12.05
CA GLU A 226 -42.62 -19.36 12.72
C GLU A 226 -43.13 -19.92 14.06
N VAL A 227 -43.21 -21.24 14.18
CA VAL A 227 -43.62 -21.89 15.43
C VAL A 227 -42.48 -21.79 16.44
N PHE A 228 -41.25 -22.06 16.02
CA PHE A 228 -40.08 -22.02 16.90
C PHE A 228 -39.76 -20.59 17.37
N GLU A 229 -39.97 -19.58 16.52
CA GLU A 229 -39.83 -18.17 16.89
C GLU A 229 -40.89 -17.74 17.93
N ARG A 230 -42.15 -18.17 17.78
CA ARG A 230 -43.21 -17.91 18.76
C ARG A 230 -42.94 -18.47 20.14
N PHE A 231 -42.22 -19.58 20.23
CA PHE A 231 -41.87 -20.23 21.50
C PHE A 231 -40.45 -19.87 21.98
N ASP A 232 -39.79 -18.88 21.36
CA ASP A 232 -38.41 -18.44 21.67
C ASP A 232 -37.41 -19.61 21.72
N LYS A 233 -37.59 -20.60 20.84
CA LYS A 233 -36.71 -21.78 20.74
C LYS A 233 -35.67 -21.56 19.65
N LYS A 234 -34.39 -21.61 20.04
CA LYS A 234 -33.27 -21.54 19.09
C LYS A 234 -33.09 -22.88 18.38
N PRO A 235 -32.85 -22.89 17.05
CA PRO A 235 -32.55 -24.11 16.31
C PRO A 235 -31.24 -24.73 16.81
N ILE A 236 -31.19 -26.06 16.83
CA ILE A 236 -30.01 -26.83 17.24
C ILE A 236 -28.97 -26.78 16.12
N LYS A 237 -27.71 -26.47 16.46
CA LYS A 237 -26.62 -26.25 15.48
C LYS A 237 -25.90 -27.53 15.04
N GLY A 238 -26.16 -28.67 15.68
CA GLY A 238 -25.50 -29.93 15.35
C GLY A 238 -26.00 -31.09 16.21
N ILE A 239 -25.82 -32.30 15.69
CA ILE A 239 -26.20 -33.56 16.35
C ILE A 239 -24.95 -34.41 16.54
N LEU A 240 -24.83 -35.07 17.69
CA LEU A 240 -23.79 -36.06 17.95
C LEU A 240 -24.36 -37.47 17.78
N LEU A 241 -23.94 -38.18 16.74
CA LEU A 241 -24.25 -39.59 16.54
C LEU A 241 -23.17 -40.45 17.21
N TYR A 242 -23.50 -41.17 18.28
CA TYR A 242 -22.56 -42.04 19.00
C TYR A 242 -23.04 -43.50 19.01
N GLY A 243 -22.09 -44.43 19.08
CA GLY A 243 -22.37 -45.86 19.18
C GLY A 243 -21.25 -46.73 18.59
N PRO A 244 -21.35 -48.07 18.65
CA PRO A 244 -20.35 -49.00 18.13
C PRO A 244 -20.09 -48.82 16.62
N PRO A 245 -18.87 -49.06 16.11
CA PRO A 245 -18.61 -48.97 14.67
C PRO A 245 -19.51 -49.94 13.88
N GLY A 246 -19.94 -49.54 12.68
CA GLY A 246 -20.82 -50.37 11.82
C GLY A 246 -22.33 -50.23 12.06
N CYS A 247 -22.79 -49.46 13.05
CA CYS A 247 -24.23 -49.29 13.34
C CYS A 247 -24.95 -48.20 12.52
N GLY A 248 -24.47 -47.85 11.33
CA GLY A 248 -25.21 -46.95 10.42
C GLY A 248 -25.17 -45.45 10.74
N LYS A 249 -24.29 -44.97 11.64
CA LYS A 249 -24.13 -43.52 11.94
C LYS A 249 -23.90 -42.66 10.69
N THR A 250 -23.01 -43.10 9.80
CA THR A 250 -22.72 -42.39 8.54
C THR A 250 -23.93 -42.39 7.61
N LEU A 251 -24.69 -43.49 7.55
CA LEU A 251 -25.90 -43.60 6.72
C LEU A 251 -27.00 -42.66 7.21
N ILE A 252 -27.24 -42.62 8.53
CA ILE A 252 -28.18 -41.67 9.14
C ILE A 252 -27.80 -40.22 8.83
N GLY A 253 -26.51 -39.87 8.95
CA GLY A 253 -26.02 -38.54 8.61
C GLY A 253 -26.28 -38.17 7.14
N LYS A 254 -26.02 -39.09 6.21
CA LYS A 254 -26.28 -38.90 4.78
C LYS A 254 -27.78 -38.77 4.46
N ALA A 255 -28.63 -39.60 5.04
CA ALA A 255 -30.08 -39.50 4.88
C ALA A 255 -30.63 -38.18 5.43
N THR A 256 -30.11 -37.72 6.57
CA THR A 256 -30.47 -36.41 7.14
C THR A 256 -30.16 -35.29 6.15
N ALA A 257 -28.96 -35.29 5.55
CA ALA A 257 -28.55 -34.28 4.58
C ALA A 257 -29.44 -34.28 3.32
N HIS A 258 -29.80 -35.47 2.81
CA HIS A 258 -30.66 -35.60 1.64
C HIS A 258 -32.10 -35.10 1.88
N ASN A 259 -32.69 -35.40 3.03
CA ASN A 259 -34.11 -35.09 3.29
C ASN A 259 -34.34 -33.65 3.82
N VAL A 260 -33.26 -32.92 4.12
CA VAL A 260 -33.32 -31.55 4.69
C VAL A 260 -32.79 -30.49 3.68
N ALA A 261 -32.10 -30.92 2.62
CA ALA A 261 -31.66 -30.06 1.51
C ALA A 261 -32.81 -29.74 0.55
#